data_AF-A0A833DCI0-F1
#
_entry.id   AF-A0A833DCI0-F1
#
_cell.length_a   1.000
_cell.length_b   1.000
_cell.length_c   1.000
_cell.angle_alpha   90.00
_cell.angle_beta   90.00
_cell.angle_gamma   90.00
#
_symmetry.space_group_name_H-M   'P 1'
#
loop_
_entity.id
_entity.type
_entity.pdbx_description
1 polymer ?
#
loop_
_entity_poly.entity_id
_entity_poly.type
_entity_poly.pdbx_seq_one_letter_code
_entity_poly.pdbx_strand_id
1 'polypeptide(L)'
;MESEQETQAPAAAEGEQPSNDSESSAETAQGYNDLKVVELKKKLKELDLPVSGKKSELIERLVASNQKVDDEEDEDEKEGTLQLEDIEGLSRSELRKVRKKYHNLAEELRVKRDELNLKSQTHASIRNDLNLKAKEYMDSVHLYRDRRNGLNVEVGQIRDERYDISDAVKVLKEKFLRLKRVRFSGRNLPPIARLRKQIQELEIKQMTTPLTRDKERALVEEISSLQSKIKEHDELIETDTEVLEARDEFREVEGKRRDLSKKMQKSRQEAQVCHNQMKDSLRLNRSTRRKADSAQRKFVKAKEKADDVHNEYIEYLRAMQGIDRMTASHSRSGSIADQKASTASAEDLFAKFLAGERLSTEQLMIIQKAGML
;
A
#
# COMPACT_ATOMS: atom_id res chain seq x y z
N MET A 1 18.69 42.98 29.01
CA MET A 1 19.68 42.21 28.25
C MET A 1 19.11 42.05 26.86
N GLU A 2 19.58 42.90 25.95
CA GLU A 2 19.38 42.77 24.51
C GLU A 2 20.12 41.53 24.01
N SER A 3 19.48 40.78 23.11
CA SER A 3 20.14 39.74 22.31
C SER A 3 19.39 39.61 20.99
N GLU A 4 19.85 40.44 20.05
CA GLU A 4 20.17 40.12 18.65
C GLU A 4 19.29 39.07 17.95
N GLN A 5 18.39 39.55 17.09
CA GLN A 5 17.77 38.77 16.02
C GLN A 5 18.71 38.77 14.81
N GLU A 6 19.32 37.61 14.54
CA GLU A 6 20.07 37.35 13.32
C GLU A 6 19.17 37.35 12.09
N THR A 7 19.71 37.95 11.04
CA THR A 7 19.18 38.11 9.69
C THR A 7 19.29 36.80 8.90
N GLN A 8 18.23 36.42 8.18
CA GLN A 8 18.28 35.39 7.14
C GLN A 8 18.12 36.03 5.76
N ALA A 9 19.13 35.83 4.91
CA ALA A 9 19.10 36.11 3.47
C ALA A 9 18.69 34.84 2.69
N PRO A 10 18.17 34.98 1.45
CA PRO A 10 17.41 33.95 0.76
C PRO A 10 18.29 33.06 -0.13
N ALA A 11 17.90 31.79 -0.29
CA ALA A 11 18.46 30.88 -1.28
C ALA A 11 17.34 30.39 -2.20
N ALA A 12 17.47 30.73 -3.48
CA ALA A 12 16.74 30.14 -4.58
C ALA A 12 17.51 28.92 -5.11
N ALA A 13 16.83 27.80 -5.34
CA ALA A 13 17.18 26.83 -6.38
C ALA A 13 16.02 25.83 -6.58
N GLU A 14 15.48 25.90 -7.80
CA GLU A 14 14.84 24.88 -8.65
C GLU A 14 14.62 23.45 -8.11
N GLY A 15 13.40 22.94 -8.36
CA GLY A 15 13.04 21.54 -8.15
C GLY A 15 11.74 21.21 -8.90
N GLU A 16 11.94 20.56 -10.05
CA GLU A 16 11.03 19.99 -11.04
C GLU A 16 9.67 19.46 -10.54
N GLN A 17 8.65 19.63 -11.40
CA GLN A 17 7.31 19.08 -11.22
C GLN A 17 7.32 17.55 -11.27
N PRO A 18 6.63 16.84 -10.36
CA PRO A 18 6.30 15.44 -10.56
C PRO A 18 5.14 15.33 -11.56
N SER A 19 5.39 14.52 -12.58
CA SER A 19 4.44 14.11 -13.61
C SER A 19 3.18 13.49 -13.00
N ASN A 20 2.08 13.94 -13.59
CA ASN A 20 0.71 13.57 -13.35
C ASN A 20 0.45 12.16 -13.91
N ASP A 21 0.13 11.17 -13.07
CA ASP A 21 -0.54 9.91 -13.46
C ASP A 21 -0.91 9.08 -12.21
N SER A 22 -1.93 9.51 -11.44
CA SER A 22 -2.76 8.65 -10.55
C SER A 22 -3.82 9.41 -9.74
N GLU A 23 -4.47 10.44 -10.30
CA GLU A 23 -5.40 11.28 -9.52
C GLU A 23 -6.80 10.66 -9.31
N SER A 24 -7.24 9.71 -10.15
CA SER A 24 -8.63 9.22 -10.12
C SER A 24 -9.04 8.45 -8.84
N SER A 25 -8.13 7.69 -8.21
CA SER A 25 -8.48 6.86 -7.03
C SER A 25 -8.30 7.54 -5.68
N ALA A 26 -7.56 8.66 -5.62
CA ALA A 26 -7.32 9.39 -4.38
C ALA A 26 -8.38 10.48 -4.12
N GLU A 27 -8.92 11.09 -5.18
CA GLU A 27 -9.94 12.14 -5.10
C GLU A 27 -11.28 11.63 -4.57
N THR A 28 -11.71 10.44 -4.97
CA THR A 28 -12.97 9.84 -4.50
C THR A 28 -12.94 9.57 -2.99
N ALA A 29 -11.83 9.06 -2.45
CA ALA A 29 -11.68 8.84 -1.02
C ALA A 29 -11.59 10.14 -0.20
N GLN A 30 -11.02 11.21 -0.76
CA GLN A 30 -10.97 12.53 -0.13
C GLN A 30 -12.36 13.19 -0.09
N GLY A 31 -13.15 13.08 -1.16
CA GLY A 31 -14.49 13.67 -1.22
C GLY A 31 -15.52 13.10 -0.22
N TYR A 32 -15.40 11.84 0.20
CA TYR A 32 -16.31 11.25 1.21
C TYR A 32 -15.94 11.59 2.66
N ASN A 33 -14.70 12.03 2.93
CA ASN A 33 -14.29 12.38 4.29
C ASN A 33 -14.93 13.70 4.77
N ASP A 34 -15.20 14.62 3.85
CA ASP A 34 -15.77 15.94 4.14
C ASP A 34 -17.30 15.90 4.33
N LEU A 35 -17.97 14.84 3.90
CA LEU A 35 -19.43 14.68 4.02
C LEU A 35 -19.87 14.40 5.47
N LYS A 36 -21.06 14.90 5.82
CA LYS A 36 -21.69 14.61 7.12
C LYS A 36 -22.26 13.19 7.13
N VAL A 37 -22.35 12.58 8.31
CA VAL A 37 -22.88 11.20 8.49
C VAL A 37 -24.28 11.02 7.87
N VAL A 38 -25.10 12.07 7.88
CA VAL A 38 -26.44 12.07 7.28
C VAL A 38 -26.38 11.92 5.76
N GLU A 39 -25.44 12.60 5.10
CA GLU A 39 -25.23 12.53 3.65
C GLU A 39 -24.65 11.18 3.23
N LEU A 40 -23.70 10.66 4.02
CA LEU A 40 -23.15 9.31 3.80
C LEU A 40 -24.22 8.23 3.92
N LYS A 41 -25.16 8.36 4.87
CA LYS A 41 -26.30 7.44 4.99
C LYS A 41 -27.32 7.59 3.86
N LYS A 42 -27.54 8.81 3.34
CA LYS A 42 -28.39 9.02 2.17
C LYS A 42 -27.81 8.33 0.93
N LYS A 43 -26.52 8.55 0.64
CA LYS A 43 -25.83 7.89 -0.47
C LYS A 43 -25.82 6.36 -0.34
N LEU A 44 -25.63 5.82 0.87
CA LEU A 44 -25.73 4.38 1.10
C LEU A 44 -27.15 3.85 0.90
N LYS A 45 -28.18 4.64 1.25
CA LYS A 45 -29.58 4.26 1.06
C LYS A 45 -30.00 4.32 -0.42
N GLU A 46 -29.44 5.24 -1.19
CA GLU A 46 -29.62 5.31 -2.66
C GLU A 46 -28.98 4.11 -3.36
N LEU A 47 -27.92 3.54 -2.79
CA LEU A 47 -27.23 2.34 -3.28
C LEU A 47 -27.71 1.03 -2.63
N ASP A 48 -28.85 1.06 -1.90
CA ASP A 48 -29.41 -0.09 -1.16
C ASP A 48 -28.44 -0.81 -0.21
N LEU A 49 -27.46 -0.09 0.33
CA LEU A 49 -26.43 -0.60 1.24
C LEU A 49 -26.78 -0.34 2.71
N PRO A 50 -26.31 -1.20 3.64
CA PRO A 50 -26.59 -1.04 5.07
C PRO A 50 -26.06 0.30 5.63
N VAL A 51 -26.94 1.08 6.27
CA VAL A 51 -26.65 2.40 6.88
C VAL A 51 -26.17 2.34 8.34
N SER A 52 -25.93 1.13 8.88
CA SER A 52 -25.46 0.93 10.24
C SER A 52 -23.93 1.02 10.35
N GLY A 53 -23.43 1.74 11.36
CA GLY A 53 -22.00 1.81 11.67
C GLY A 53 -21.48 3.20 12.02
N LYS A 54 -20.18 3.29 12.31
CA LYS A 54 -19.45 4.56 12.54
C LYS A 54 -19.15 5.25 11.19
N LYS A 55 -18.88 6.57 11.21
CA LYS A 55 -18.60 7.37 9.99
C LYS A 55 -17.56 6.71 9.08
N SER A 56 -16.48 6.17 9.65
CA SER A 56 -15.42 5.48 8.92
C SER A 56 -15.89 4.22 8.20
N GLU A 57 -16.78 3.45 8.80
CA GLU A 57 -17.32 2.21 8.23
C GLU A 57 -18.29 2.50 7.07
N LEU A 58 -19.05 3.60 7.16
CA LEU A 58 -19.92 4.06 6.08
C LEU A 58 -19.10 4.53 4.87
N ILE A 59 -17.99 5.24 5.11
CA ILE A 59 -17.05 5.68 4.06
C ILE A 59 -16.38 4.47 3.41
N GLU A 60 -15.87 3.52 4.20
CA GLU A 60 -15.24 2.30 3.66
C GLU A 60 -16.22 1.49 2.81
N ARG A 61 -17.51 1.45 3.19
CA ARG A 61 -18.57 0.75 2.45
C ARG A 61 -18.94 1.44 1.14
N LEU A 62 -18.98 2.78 1.11
CA LEU A 62 -19.16 3.59 -0.11
C LEU A 62 -17.97 3.48 -1.06
N VAL A 63 -16.74 3.52 -0.52
CA VAL A 63 -15.53 3.33 -1.34
C VAL A 63 -15.47 1.91 -1.90
N ALA A 64 -15.86 0.90 -1.10
CA ALA A 64 -15.91 -0.48 -1.56
C ALA A 64 -17.02 -0.73 -2.59
N SER A 65 -18.16 -0.03 -2.51
CA SER A 65 -19.19 -0.12 -3.55
C SER A 65 -18.76 0.58 -4.83
N ASN A 66 -18.16 1.77 -4.76
CA ASN A 66 -17.63 2.43 -5.95
C ASN A 66 -16.50 1.63 -6.58
N GLN A 67 -15.62 0.97 -5.81
CA GLN A 67 -14.62 0.06 -6.37
C GLN A 67 -15.24 -1.16 -7.06
N LYS A 68 -16.42 -1.62 -6.63
CA LYS A 68 -17.16 -2.66 -7.35
C LYS A 68 -17.77 -2.14 -8.64
N VAL A 69 -18.27 -0.90 -8.61
CA VAL A 69 -18.81 -0.23 -9.80
C VAL A 69 -17.69 0.05 -10.80
N ASP A 70 -16.51 0.52 -10.38
CA ASP A 70 -15.33 0.67 -11.26
C ASP A 70 -14.80 -0.68 -11.79
N ASP A 71 -15.01 -1.80 -11.06
CA ASP A 71 -14.68 -3.16 -11.51
C ASP A 71 -15.76 -3.75 -12.47
N GLU A 72 -16.96 -3.14 -12.53
CA GLU A 72 -18.14 -3.49 -13.35
C GLU A 72 -18.37 -2.52 -14.55
N GLU A 73 -17.90 -1.27 -14.49
CA GLU A 73 -18.05 -0.23 -15.54
C GLU A 73 -17.06 -0.38 -16.71
N ASP A 74 -16.14 -1.34 -16.65
CA ASP A 74 -15.53 -1.88 -17.89
C ASP A 74 -16.55 -2.84 -18.53
N GLU A 75 -17.72 -2.30 -18.90
CA GLU A 75 -18.79 -3.03 -19.56
C GLU A 75 -18.21 -3.80 -20.76
N ASP A 76 -18.62 -5.06 -20.80
CA ASP A 76 -18.35 -6.01 -21.87
C ASP A 76 -18.94 -5.50 -23.19
N GLU A 77 -18.23 -4.62 -23.88
CA GLU A 77 -18.32 -4.55 -25.34
C GLU A 77 -17.82 -5.88 -25.90
N LYS A 78 -18.74 -6.86 -25.98
CA LYS A 78 -18.63 -7.96 -26.94
C LYS A 78 -18.73 -7.39 -28.35
N GLU A 79 -17.72 -6.63 -28.77
CA GLU A 79 -17.53 -6.29 -30.16
C GLU A 79 -16.64 -7.34 -30.80
N GLY A 80 -17.27 -8.27 -31.55
CA GLY A 80 -16.51 -9.24 -32.34
C GLY A 80 -17.29 -10.48 -32.71
N THR A 81 -18.52 -10.36 -33.21
CA THR A 81 -19.03 -11.50 -34.01
C THR A 81 -18.21 -11.48 -35.30
N LEU A 82 -17.22 -12.37 -35.42
CA LEU A 82 -16.42 -12.55 -36.64
C LEU A 82 -17.35 -12.70 -37.85
N GLN A 83 -17.48 -11.64 -38.64
CA GLN A 83 -18.26 -11.64 -39.88
C GLN A 83 -17.30 -11.87 -41.04
N LEU A 84 -17.04 -13.14 -41.33
CA LEU A 84 -16.38 -13.54 -42.57
C LEU A 84 -17.40 -13.43 -43.72
N GLU A 85 -17.00 -12.78 -44.80
CA GLU A 85 -17.79 -12.65 -46.03
C GLU A 85 -17.69 -13.99 -46.77
N ASP A 86 -18.83 -14.52 -47.28
CA ASP A 86 -18.83 -15.75 -48.06
C ASP A 86 -17.99 -15.57 -49.34
N ILE A 87 -16.90 -16.33 -49.44
CA ILE A 87 -15.86 -16.14 -50.45
C ILE A 87 -16.19 -16.91 -51.75
N GLU A 88 -17.18 -17.80 -51.72
CA GLU A 88 -17.58 -18.65 -52.84
C GLU A 88 -18.25 -17.85 -53.96
N GLY A 89 -17.71 -17.93 -55.18
CA GLY A 89 -18.30 -17.32 -56.38
C GLY A 89 -17.88 -15.87 -56.69
N LEU A 90 -17.05 -15.23 -55.86
CA LEU A 90 -16.58 -13.86 -56.07
C LEU A 90 -15.55 -13.75 -57.21
N SER A 91 -15.59 -12.63 -57.94
CA SER A 91 -14.62 -12.34 -59.01
C SER A 91 -13.23 -12.05 -58.43
N ARG A 92 -12.18 -12.25 -59.24
CA ARG A 92 -10.78 -11.97 -58.85
C ARG A 92 -10.53 -10.54 -58.38
N SER A 93 -11.30 -9.56 -58.88
CA SER A 93 -11.21 -8.17 -58.44
C SER A 93 -11.80 -7.99 -57.04
N GLU A 94 -12.92 -8.64 -56.77
CA GLU A 94 -13.60 -8.61 -55.47
C GLU A 94 -12.79 -9.35 -54.40
N LEU A 95 -12.26 -10.54 -54.69
CA LEU A 95 -11.37 -11.29 -53.79
C LEU A 95 -10.16 -10.44 -53.32
N ARG A 96 -9.59 -9.62 -54.21
CA ARG A 96 -8.51 -8.69 -53.85
C ARG A 96 -8.96 -7.56 -52.93
N LYS A 97 -10.17 -7.03 -53.12
CA LYS A 97 -10.74 -6.02 -52.22
C LYS A 97 -11.02 -6.60 -50.85
N VAL A 98 -11.63 -7.78 -50.76
CA VAL A 98 -11.91 -8.49 -49.50
C VAL A 98 -10.61 -8.79 -48.76
N ARG A 99 -9.58 -9.31 -49.46
CA ARG A 99 -8.26 -9.54 -48.87
C ARG A 99 -7.64 -8.27 -48.28
N LYS A 100 -7.73 -7.13 -48.99
CA LYS A 100 -7.20 -5.86 -48.49
C LYS A 100 -7.94 -5.39 -47.23
N LYS A 101 -9.27 -5.56 -47.18
CA LYS A 101 -10.06 -5.26 -45.97
C LYS A 101 -9.62 -6.14 -44.79
N TYR A 102 -9.49 -7.45 -44.99
CA TYR A 102 -9.06 -8.38 -43.94
C TYR A 102 -7.64 -8.11 -43.46
N HIS A 103 -6.74 -7.69 -44.35
CA HIS A 103 -5.40 -7.27 -43.96
C HIS A 103 -5.43 -6.05 -43.03
N ASN A 104 -6.23 -5.04 -43.36
CA ASN A 104 -6.34 -3.84 -42.51
C ASN A 104 -6.95 -4.17 -41.14
N LEU A 105 -8.04 -4.95 -41.10
CA LEU A 105 -8.65 -5.40 -39.85
C LEU A 105 -7.69 -6.25 -39.01
N ALA A 106 -6.91 -7.13 -39.65
CA ALA A 106 -5.89 -7.91 -38.96
C ALA A 106 -4.77 -7.04 -38.37
N GLU A 107 -4.31 -6.01 -39.07
CA GLU A 107 -3.31 -5.08 -38.51
C GLU A 107 -3.87 -4.28 -37.32
N GLU A 108 -5.13 -3.84 -37.37
CA GLU A 108 -5.79 -3.20 -36.24
C GLU A 108 -5.88 -4.13 -35.02
N LEU A 109 -6.28 -5.39 -35.22
CA LEU A 109 -6.31 -6.40 -34.16
C LEU A 109 -4.91 -6.70 -33.62
N ARG A 110 -3.87 -6.69 -34.46
CA ARG A 110 -2.47 -6.87 -34.03
C ARG A 110 -2.06 -5.77 -33.05
N VAL A 111 -2.34 -4.50 -33.38
CA VAL A 111 -2.02 -3.36 -32.51
C VAL A 111 -2.81 -3.45 -31.20
N LYS A 112 -4.12 -3.70 -31.26
CA LYS A 112 -4.98 -3.88 -30.08
C LYS A 112 -4.47 -5.00 -29.16
N ARG A 113 -4.05 -6.14 -29.72
CA ARG A 113 -3.45 -7.24 -28.97
C ARG A 113 -2.16 -6.82 -28.28
N ASP A 114 -1.28 -6.13 -28.99
CA ASP A 114 0.02 -5.69 -28.45
C ASP A 114 -0.19 -4.68 -27.30
N GLU A 115 -1.17 -3.79 -27.41
CA GLU A 115 -1.58 -2.88 -26.33
C GLU A 115 -2.14 -3.62 -25.10
N LEU A 116 -3.03 -4.59 -25.30
CA LEU A 116 -3.58 -5.40 -24.20
C LEU A 116 -2.51 -6.25 -23.52
N ASN A 117 -1.56 -6.78 -24.29
CA ASN A 117 -0.40 -7.49 -23.75
C ASN A 117 0.49 -6.57 -22.90
N LEU A 118 0.71 -5.33 -23.33
CA LEU A 118 1.46 -4.35 -22.54
C LEU A 118 0.73 -4.05 -21.23
N LYS A 119 -0.59 -3.80 -21.27
CA LYS A 119 -1.43 -3.60 -20.06
C LYS A 119 -1.39 -4.83 -19.13
N SER A 120 -1.39 -6.04 -19.69
CA SER A 120 -1.23 -7.27 -18.92
C SER A 120 0.13 -7.29 -18.20
N GLN A 121 1.22 -6.98 -18.91
CA GLN A 121 2.57 -6.93 -18.31
C GLN A 121 2.68 -5.90 -17.19
N THR A 122 2.09 -4.70 -17.35
CA THR A 122 2.10 -3.67 -16.30
C THR A 122 1.35 -4.13 -15.05
N HIS A 123 0.16 -4.72 -15.20
CA HIS A 123 -0.59 -5.30 -14.08
C HIS A 123 0.17 -6.44 -13.40
N ALA A 124 0.88 -7.29 -14.16
CA ALA A 124 1.74 -8.33 -13.62
C ALA A 124 2.90 -7.76 -12.78
N SER A 125 3.54 -6.69 -13.25
CA SER A 125 4.60 -5.98 -12.50
C SER A 125 4.06 -5.42 -11.19
N ILE A 126 2.96 -4.67 -11.25
CA ILE A 126 2.32 -4.06 -10.06
C ILE A 126 1.97 -5.12 -9.03
N ARG A 127 1.40 -6.26 -9.47
CA ARG A 127 1.09 -7.40 -8.59
C ARG A 127 2.36 -7.93 -7.90
N ASN A 128 3.45 -8.10 -8.65
CA ASN A 128 4.70 -8.60 -8.10
C ASN A 128 5.27 -7.64 -7.05
N ASP A 129 5.28 -6.33 -7.35
CA ASP A 129 5.76 -5.30 -6.41
C ASP A 129 4.92 -5.24 -5.13
N LEU A 130 3.60 -5.34 -5.26
CA LEU A 130 2.70 -5.39 -4.11
C LEU A 130 2.90 -6.67 -3.29
N ASN A 131 3.15 -7.81 -3.94
CA ASN A 131 3.44 -9.06 -3.24
C ASN A 131 4.77 -9.00 -2.48
N LEU A 132 5.80 -8.36 -3.06
CA LEU A 132 7.06 -8.11 -2.37
C LEU A 132 6.84 -7.24 -1.13
N LYS A 133 6.16 -6.09 -1.27
CA LYS A 133 5.80 -5.22 -0.14
C LYS A 133 4.97 -5.94 0.92
N ALA A 134 4.04 -6.80 0.51
CA ALA A 134 3.26 -7.60 1.44
C ALA A 134 4.16 -8.54 2.25
N LYS A 135 5.16 -9.18 1.61
CA LYS A 135 6.14 -10.02 2.30
C LYS A 135 6.97 -9.22 3.30
N GLU A 136 7.47 -8.05 2.91
CA GLU A 136 8.22 -7.14 3.80
C GLU A 136 7.41 -6.76 5.05
N TYR A 137 6.12 -6.45 4.88
CA TYR A 137 5.23 -6.20 6.03
C TYR A 137 5.02 -7.43 6.91
N MET A 138 5.12 -8.65 6.40
CA MET A 138 5.07 -9.85 7.24
C MET A 138 6.39 -10.07 7.97
N ASP A 139 7.51 -9.83 7.32
CA ASP A 139 8.82 -9.92 7.94
C ASP A 139 8.95 -8.90 9.09
N SER A 140 8.44 -7.67 8.90
CA SER A 140 8.36 -6.67 9.98
C SER A 140 7.45 -7.12 11.13
N VAL A 141 6.33 -7.79 10.84
CA VAL A 141 5.46 -8.36 11.88
C VAL A 141 6.18 -9.40 12.72
N HIS A 142 6.95 -10.29 12.09
CA HIS A 142 7.78 -11.27 12.80
C HIS A 142 8.83 -10.58 13.68
N LEU A 143 9.53 -9.59 13.14
CA LEU A 143 10.53 -8.80 13.87
C LEU A 143 9.93 -8.12 15.11
N TYR A 144 8.80 -7.42 14.95
CA TYR A 144 8.14 -6.75 16.08
C TYR A 144 7.57 -7.72 17.10
N ARG A 145 7.07 -8.88 16.66
CA ARG A 145 6.61 -9.93 17.56
C ARG A 145 7.74 -10.46 18.42
N ASP A 146 8.88 -10.75 17.82
CA ASP A 146 10.04 -11.33 18.50
C ASP A 146 10.67 -10.29 19.45
N ARG A 147 10.78 -9.03 19.02
CA ARG A 147 11.20 -7.92 19.88
C ARG A 147 10.27 -7.72 21.07
N ARG A 148 8.94 -7.71 20.85
CA ARG A 148 7.94 -7.61 21.93
C ARG A 148 8.06 -8.79 22.90
N ASN A 149 8.26 -10.00 22.40
CA ASN A 149 8.43 -11.18 23.25
C ASN A 149 9.69 -11.07 24.11
N GLY A 150 10.81 -10.61 23.53
CA GLY A 150 12.03 -10.33 24.28
C GLY A 150 11.83 -9.29 25.38
N LEU A 151 11.16 -8.17 25.07
CA LEU A 151 10.82 -7.13 26.06
C LEU A 151 9.89 -7.64 27.17
N ASN A 152 8.95 -8.55 26.85
CA ASN A 152 8.09 -9.15 27.87
C ASN A 152 8.89 -10.05 28.85
N VAL A 153 9.89 -10.77 28.34
CA VAL A 153 10.81 -11.55 29.19
C VAL A 153 11.61 -10.61 30.08
N GLU A 154 12.15 -9.53 29.52
CA GLU A 154 12.88 -8.50 30.28
C GLU A 154 12.01 -7.87 31.37
N VAL A 155 10.76 -7.52 31.07
CA VAL A 155 9.80 -7.01 32.06
C VAL A 155 9.54 -8.04 33.18
N GLY A 156 9.53 -9.34 32.84
CA GLY A 156 9.46 -10.43 33.81
C GLY A 156 10.67 -10.45 34.74
N GLN A 157 11.88 -10.41 34.18
CA GLN A 157 13.14 -10.37 34.94
C GLN A 157 13.22 -9.15 35.86
N ILE A 158 12.92 -7.95 35.33
CA ILE A 158 12.93 -6.72 36.14
C ILE A 158 11.88 -6.79 37.25
N ARG A 159 10.72 -7.42 37.01
CA ARG A 159 9.69 -7.58 38.05
C ARG A 159 10.21 -8.45 39.19
N ASP A 160 10.87 -9.54 38.89
CA ASP A 160 11.39 -10.50 39.87
C ASP A 160 12.57 -9.85 40.64
N GLU A 161 13.51 -9.20 39.96
CA GLU A 161 14.57 -8.40 40.60
C GLU A 161 14.00 -7.29 41.51
N ARG A 162 12.96 -6.59 41.05
CA ARG A 162 12.30 -5.53 41.82
C ARG A 162 11.60 -6.09 43.05
N TYR A 163 11.12 -7.33 43.01
CA TYR A 163 10.53 -8.00 44.17
C TYR A 163 11.58 -8.21 45.25
N ASP A 164 12.72 -8.81 44.91
CA ASP A 164 13.83 -9.05 45.82
C ASP A 164 14.37 -7.75 46.42
N ILE A 165 14.58 -6.72 45.59
CA ILE A 165 15.00 -5.39 46.07
C ILE A 165 13.92 -4.76 46.95
N SER A 166 12.64 -4.91 46.63
CA SER A 166 11.56 -4.35 47.46
C SER A 166 11.51 -4.96 48.85
N ASP A 167 11.82 -6.25 48.98
CA ASP A 167 11.91 -6.91 50.29
C ASP A 167 13.16 -6.49 51.04
N ALA A 168 14.32 -6.38 50.38
CA ALA A 168 15.53 -5.81 50.97
C ALA A 168 15.31 -4.37 51.48
N VAL A 169 14.61 -3.54 50.70
CA VAL A 169 14.22 -2.17 51.10
C VAL A 169 13.40 -2.17 52.37
N LYS A 170 12.43 -3.08 52.54
CA LYS A 170 11.61 -3.15 53.77
C LYS A 170 12.47 -3.48 54.98
N VAL A 171 13.34 -4.48 54.87
CA VAL A 171 14.24 -4.91 55.95
C VAL A 171 15.20 -3.79 56.34
N LEU A 172 15.85 -3.13 55.37
CA LEU A 172 16.76 -2.02 55.63
C LEU A 172 16.03 -0.80 56.22
N LYS A 173 14.82 -0.51 55.76
CA LYS A 173 13.98 0.55 56.33
C LYS A 173 13.66 0.28 57.79
N GLU A 174 13.29 -0.96 58.12
CA GLU A 174 13.02 -1.36 59.50
C GLU A 174 14.28 -1.30 60.37
N LYS A 175 15.44 -1.76 59.86
CA LYS A 175 16.76 -1.63 60.52
C LYS A 175 17.07 -0.17 60.83
N PHE A 176 16.96 0.72 59.83
CA PHE A 176 17.19 2.16 59.99
C PHE A 176 16.22 2.79 61.01
N LEU A 177 14.91 2.51 60.92
CA LEU A 177 13.92 3.06 61.84
C LEU A 177 14.10 2.53 63.27
N ARG A 178 14.51 1.27 63.44
CA ARG A 178 14.83 0.68 64.74
C ARG A 178 16.04 1.35 65.36
N LEU A 179 17.15 1.48 64.62
CA LEU A 179 18.36 2.17 65.10
C LEU A 179 18.06 3.62 65.45
N LYS A 180 17.33 4.32 64.58
CA LYS A 180 16.88 5.70 64.84
C LYS A 180 16.02 5.79 66.11
N ARG A 181 15.13 4.82 66.35
CA ARG A 181 14.32 4.82 67.58
C ARG A 181 15.21 4.60 68.80
N VAL A 182 16.05 3.56 68.81
CA VAL A 182 16.90 3.23 69.96
C VAL A 182 17.85 4.37 70.33
N ARG A 183 18.52 5.00 69.35
CA ARG A 183 19.50 6.06 69.59
C ARG A 183 18.87 7.41 69.94
N PHE A 184 17.67 7.71 69.43
CA PHE A 184 17.04 9.03 69.57
C PHE A 184 15.70 9.03 70.33
N SER A 185 15.36 7.95 71.04
CA SER A 185 14.06 7.72 71.70
C SER A 185 13.66 8.72 72.80
N GLY A 186 14.52 9.68 73.16
CA GLY A 186 14.24 10.73 74.17
C GLY A 186 14.01 12.13 73.61
N ARG A 187 14.15 12.32 72.28
CA ARG A 187 14.01 13.63 71.62
C ARG A 187 12.69 13.64 70.86
N ASN A 188 11.65 14.27 71.43
CA ASN A 188 10.29 14.43 70.87
C ASN A 188 10.27 15.35 69.62
N LEU A 189 11.13 15.09 68.63
CA LEU A 189 11.11 15.85 67.39
C LEU A 189 10.08 15.25 66.40
N PRO A 190 9.26 16.09 65.75
CA PRO A 190 8.31 15.65 64.73
C PRO A 190 9.03 14.98 63.54
N PRO A 191 8.40 14.00 62.86
CA PRO A 191 8.98 13.38 61.67
C PRO A 191 9.38 14.41 60.61
N ILE A 192 10.61 14.32 60.08
CA ILE A 192 11.16 15.21 59.03
C ILE A 192 10.18 15.40 57.85
N ALA A 193 9.45 14.35 57.46
CA ALA A 193 8.45 14.43 56.39
C ALA A 193 7.30 15.40 56.71
N ARG A 194 6.86 15.47 57.97
CA ARG A 194 5.82 16.43 58.40
C ARG A 194 6.36 17.86 58.43
N LEU A 195 7.59 18.05 58.92
CA LEU A 195 8.25 19.36 58.94
C LEU A 195 8.44 19.92 57.51
N ARG A 196 8.90 19.09 56.57
CA ARG A 196 9.04 19.46 55.15
C ARG A 196 7.69 19.82 54.51
N LYS A 197 6.62 19.08 54.82
CA LYS A 197 5.28 19.38 54.33
C LYS A 197 4.75 20.71 54.90
N GLN A 198 4.96 20.95 56.19
CA GLN A 198 4.60 22.22 56.84
C GLN A 198 5.35 23.41 56.23
N ILE A 199 6.66 23.27 55.99
CA ILE A 199 7.44 24.30 55.28
C ILE A 199 6.83 24.58 53.90
N GLN A 200 6.55 23.53 53.11
CA GLN A 200 5.96 23.70 51.77
C GLN A 200 4.59 24.39 51.81
N GLU A 201 3.74 24.04 52.78
CA GLU A 201 2.44 24.71 52.98
C GLU A 201 2.60 26.19 53.36
N LEU A 202 3.59 26.53 54.19
CA LEU A 202 3.89 27.92 54.57
C LEU A 202 4.53 28.71 53.43
N GLU A 203 5.41 28.09 52.63
CA GLU A 203 5.99 28.67 51.41
C GLU A 203 4.90 28.98 50.37
N ILE A 204 3.96 28.05 50.15
CA ILE A 204 2.82 28.30 49.28
C ILE A 204 1.96 29.45 49.82
N LYS A 205 1.69 29.52 51.13
CA LYS A 205 0.96 30.65 51.73
C LYS A 205 1.70 31.97 51.52
N GLN A 206 3.02 32.00 51.72
CA GLN A 206 3.82 33.20 51.46
C GLN A 206 3.70 33.67 50.00
N MET A 207 3.70 32.75 49.03
CA MET A 207 3.63 33.09 47.60
C MET A 207 2.22 33.46 47.11
N THR A 208 1.18 32.90 47.74
CA THR A 208 -0.20 32.97 47.20
C THR A 208 -1.13 33.91 47.96
N THR A 209 -0.84 34.28 49.21
CA THR A 209 -1.69 35.18 50.00
C THR A 209 -1.09 36.56 50.20
N PRO A 210 -1.85 37.66 49.98
CA PRO A 210 -1.39 39.01 50.29
C PRO A 210 -1.32 39.17 51.82
N LEU A 211 -0.10 39.26 52.34
CA LEU A 211 0.20 39.34 53.76
C LEU A 211 0.71 40.74 54.12
N THR A 212 0.43 41.18 55.34
CA THR A 212 1.08 42.38 55.90
C THR A 212 2.54 42.07 56.24
N ARG A 213 3.40 43.09 56.20
CA ARG A 213 4.85 42.95 56.50
C ARG A 213 5.15 42.18 57.79
N ASP A 214 4.36 42.39 58.83
CA ASP A 214 4.54 41.70 60.12
C ASP A 214 4.17 40.21 60.07
N LYS A 215 3.10 39.87 59.33
CA LYS A 215 2.67 38.47 59.13
C LYS A 215 3.62 37.71 58.19
N GLU A 216 4.19 38.41 57.21
CA GLU A 216 5.23 37.85 56.34
C GLU A 216 6.51 37.56 57.13
N ARG A 217 6.95 38.48 58.00
CA ARG A 217 8.09 38.24 58.90
C ARG A 217 7.86 37.05 59.82
N ALA A 218 6.68 36.93 60.41
CA ALA A 218 6.33 35.80 61.27
C ALA A 218 6.34 34.45 60.50
N LEU A 219 5.83 34.43 59.27
CA LEU A 219 5.88 33.24 58.40
C LEU A 219 7.33 32.82 58.08
N VAL A 220 8.18 33.79 57.76
CA VAL A 220 9.60 33.53 57.47
C VAL A 220 10.34 33.02 58.71
N GLU A 221 10.04 33.55 59.90
CA GLU A 221 10.57 33.03 61.17
C GLU A 221 10.08 31.61 61.45
N GLU A 222 8.80 31.30 61.23
CA GLU A 222 8.28 29.94 61.38
C GLU A 222 8.96 28.97 60.42
N ILE A 223 9.10 29.33 59.14
CA ILE A 223 9.83 28.54 58.13
C ILE A 223 11.28 28.33 58.58
N SER A 224 11.96 29.38 59.04
CA SER A 224 13.35 29.30 59.51
C SER A 224 13.49 28.39 60.74
N SER A 225 12.53 28.46 61.68
CA SER A 225 12.51 27.60 62.86
C SER A 225 12.30 26.12 62.49
N LEU A 226 11.42 25.84 61.52
CA LEU A 226 11.19 24.50 61.00
C LEU A 226 12.39 23.98 60.22
N GLN A 227 13.08 24.84 59.46
CA GLN A 227 14.33 24.51 58.79
C GLN A 227 15.45 24.21 59.79
N SER A 228 15.57 24.97 60.88
CA SER A 228 16.54 24.67 61.96
C SER A 228 16.28 23.30 62.60
N LYS A 229 15.01 22.98 62.90
CA LYS A 229 14.62 21.66 63.43
C LYS A 229 14.94 20.51 62.46
N ILE A 230 14.91 20.75 61.15
CA ILE A 230 15.34 19.76 60.15
C ILE A 230 16.86 19.60 60.16
N LYS A 231 17.63 20.70 60.23
CA LYS A 231 19.09 20.67 60.31
C LYS A 231 19.57 19.92 61.55
N GLU A 232 19.00 20.22 62.72
CA GLU A 232 19.26 19.49 63.96
C GLU A 232 18.99 17.98 63.78
N HIS A 233 17.93 17.62 63.07
CA HIS A 233 17.61 16.22 62.79
C HIS A 233 18.62 15.53 61.89
N ASP A 234 19.14 16.23 60.88
CA ASP A 234 20.11 15.72 59.93
C ASP A 234 21.50 15.60 60.60
N GLU A 235 21.92 16.59 61.39
CA GLU A 235 23.16 16.56 62.19
C GLU A 235 23.18 15.39 63.19
N LEU A 236 22.04 15.11 63.84
CA LEU A 236 21.91 13.97 64.74
C LEU A 236 22.07 12.62 64.05
N ILE A 237 21.62 12.52 62.81
CA ILE A 237 21.80 11.31 62.01
C ILE A 237 23.25 11.21 61.50
N GLU A 238 23.91 12.33 61.26
CA GLU A 238 25.31 12.39 60.78
C GLU A 238 26.35 12.12 61.85
N THR A 239 26.02 12.42 63.10
CA THR A 239 26.90 12.18 64.27
C THR A 239 27.01 10.71 64.67
N ASP A 240 25.99 9.90 64.38
CA ASP A 240 25.95 8.48 64.75
C ASP A 240 26.27 7.60 63.52
N THR A 241 27.49 7.06 63.46
CA THR A 241 28.03 6.37 62.27
C THR A 241 27.17 5.17 61.86
N GLU A 242 26.67 4.37 62.81
CA GLU A 242 25.82 3.21 62.53
C GLU A 242 24.47 3.62 61.91
N VAL A 243 23.91 4.74 62.35
CA VAL A 243 22.64 5.25 61.82
C VAL A 243 22.84 5.85 60.42
N LEU A 244 23.97 6.55 60.21
CA LEU A 244 24.35 7.09 58.92
C LEU A 244 24.57 5.97 57.89
N GLU A 245 25.31 4.92 58.24
CA GLU A 245 25.51 3.75 57.37
C GLU A 245 24.18 3.09 57.01
N ALA A 246 23.31 2.83 58.00
CA ALA A 246 21.99 2.24 57.75
C ALA A 246 21.08 3.13 56.88
N ARG A 247 21.20 4.46 57.00
CA ARG A 247 20.49 5.43 56.15
C ARG A 247 20.97 5.34 54.71
N ASP A 248 22.29 5.29 54.52
CA ASP A 248 22.91 5.32 53.21
C ASP A 248 22.71 3.98 52.48
N GLU A 249 22.82 2.84 53.18
CA GLU A 249 22.40 1.51 52.70
C GLU A 249 20.93 1.53 52.22
N PHE A 250 20.02 2.03 53.06
CA PHE A 250 18.61 2.13 52.72
C PHE A 250 18.37 3.01 51.49
N ARG A 251 19.03 4.19 51.41
CA ARG A 251 18.91 5.10 50.27
C ARG A 251 19.44 4.49 48.98
N GLU A 252 20.55 3.77 49.03
CA GLU A 252 21.14 3.12 47.86
C GLU A 252 20.20 2.06 47.28
N VAL A 253 19.68 1.17 48.14
CA VAL A 253 18.75 0.11 47.71
C VAL A 253 17.41 0.68 47.25
N GLU A 254 16.90 1.74 47.90
CA GLU A 254 15.73 2.48 47.39
C GLU A 254 16.00 3.14 46.04
N GLY A 255 17.20 3.67 45.81
CA GLY A 255 17.66 4.18 44.52
C GLY A 255 17.57 3.09 43.44
N LYS A 256 18.16 1.92 43.70
CA LYS A 256 18.10 0.75 42.81
C LYS A 256 16.64 0.35 42.51
N ARG A 257 15.76 0.32 43.51
CA ARG A 257 14.32 0.02 43.34
C ARG A 257 13.62 1.02 42.41
N ARG A 258 13.92 2.31 42.55
CA ARG A 258 13.36 3.37 41.69
C ARG A 258 13.86 3.21 40.25
N ASP A 259 15.14 2.90 40.07
CA ASP A 259 15.72 2.72 38.75
C ASP A 259 15.17 1.47 38.03
N LEU A 260 14.99 0.35 38.75
CA LEU A 260 14.27 -0.80 38.21
C LEU A 260 12.83 -0.46 37.83
N SER A 261 12.14 0.35 38.64
CA SER A 261 10.77 0.78 38.32
C SER A 261 10.72 1.63 37.04
N LYS A 262 11.71 2.52 36.84
CA LYS A 262 11.85 3.31 35.60
C LYS A 262 12.18 2.41 34.41
N LYS A 263 13.12 1.48 34.55
CA LYS A 263 13.49 0.51 33.49
C LYS A 263 12.28 -0.33 33.09
N MET A 264 11.56 -0.89 34.06
CA MET A 264 10.33 -1.65 33.83
C MET A 264 9.29 -0.85 33.04
N GLN A 265 9.10 0.43 33.38
CA GLN A 265 8.18 1.30 32.65
C GLN A 265 8.61 1.54 31.21
N LYS A 266 9.91 1.74 30.96
CA LYS A 266 10.48 1.89 29.61
C LYS A 266 10.27 0.61 28.79
N SER A 267 10.67 -0.55 29.30
CA SER A 267 10.54 -1.83 28.58
C SER A 267 9.07 -2.16 28.28
N ARG A 268 8.13 -1.83 29.19
CA ARG A 268 6.69 -1.93 28.93
C ARG A 268 6.21 -0.99 27.82
N GLN A 269 6.65 0.26 27.84
CA GLN A 269 6.27 1.23 26.82
C GLN A 269 6.81 0.81 25.44
N GLU A 270 8.06 0.35 25.38
CA GLU A 270 8.67 -0.19 24.16
C GLU A 270 7.91 -1.42 23.65
N ALA A 271 7.53 -2.34 24.54
CA ALA A 271 6.74 -3.52 24.16
C ALA A 271 5.38 -3.13 23.56
N GLN A 272 4.74 -2.10 24.12
CA GLN A 272 3.48 -1.57 23.60
C GLN A 272 3.66 -0.89 22.23
N VAL A 273 4.75 -0.15 22.04
CA VAL A 273 5.08 0.45 20.73
C VAL A 273 5.31 -0.63 19.68
N CYS A 274 6.09 -1.67 19.98
CA CYS A 274 6.27 -2.82 19.08
C CYS A 274 4.94 -3.51 18.75
N HIS A 275 4.05 -3.66 19.74
CA HIS A 275 2.71 -4.23 19.49
C HIS A 275 1.88 -3.37 18.54
N ASN A 276 1.89 -2.04 18.71
CA ASN A 276 1.16 -1.13 17.82
C ASN A 276 1.74 -1.15 16.40
N GLN A 277 3.07 -1.06 16.26
CA GLN A 277 3.76 -1.16 14.96
C GLN A 277 3.49 -2.49 14.24
N MET A 278 3.45 -3.60 14.99
CA MET A 278 3.06 -4.91 14.46
C MET A 278 1.63 -4.90 13.94
N LYS A 279 0.69 -4.29 14.66
CA LYS A 279 -0.71 -4.18 14.23
C LYS A 279 -0.86 -3.34 12.96
N ASP A 280 -0.13 -2.23 12.87
CA ASP A 280 -0.13 -1.36 11.69
C ASP A 280 0.46 -2.08 10.48
N SER A 281 1.57 -2.82 10.67
CA SER A 281 2.18 -3.66 9.63
C SER A 281 1.22 -4.75 9.13
N LEU A 282 0.47 -5.40 10.04
CA LEU A 282 -0.58 -6.36 9.65
C LEU A 282 -1.71 -5.70 8.85
N ARG A 283 -2.12 -4.48 9.22
CA ARG A 283 -3.15 -3.73 8.49
C ARG A 283 -2.67 -3.38 7.08
N LEU A 284 -1.44 -2.88 6.97
CA LEU A 284 -0.80 -2.56 5.69
C LEU A 284 -0.65 -3.81 4.83
N ASN A 285 -0.16 -4.92 5.38
CA ASN A 285 -0.07 -6.20 4.67
C ASN A 285 -1.43 -6.61 4.07
N ARG A 286 -2.50 -6.60 4.87
CA ARG A 286 -3.84 -6.99 4.39
C ARG A 286 -4.33 -6.08 3.27
N SER A 287 -4.10 -4.76 3.40
CA SER A 287 -4.45 -3.79 2.36
C SER A 287 -3.67 -4.05 1.06
N THR A 288 -2.36 -4.23 1.17
CA THR A 288 -1.47 -4.50 0.03
C THR A 288 -1.82 -5.81 -0.67
N ARG A 289 -2.16 -6.87 0.08
CA ARG A 289 -2.63 -8.14 -0.49
C ARG A 289 -3.92 -7.96 -1.30
N ARG A 290 -4.91 -7.23 -0.78
CA ARG A 290 -6.14 -6.93 -1.53
C ARG A 290 -5.86 -6.19 -2.84
N LYS A 291 -4.92 -5.23 -2.82
CA LYS A 291 -4.48 -4.51 -4.02
C LYS A 291 -3.77 -5.44 -5.01
N ALA A 292 -2.92 -6.34 -4.52
CA ALA A 292 -2.26 -7.35 -5.35
C ALA A 292 -3.28 -8.30 -6.00
N ASP A 293 -4.30 -8.73 -5.25
CA ASP A 293 -5.39 -9.57 -5.77
C ASP A 293 -6.22 -8.83 -6.83
N SER A 294 -6.47 -7.53 -6.65
CA SER A 294 -7.12 -6.68 -7.67
C SER A 294 -6.26 -6.56 -8.93
N ALA A 295 -4.95 -6.28 -8.79
CA ALA A 295 -4.02 -6.25 -9.92
C ALA A 295 -3.96 -7.61 -10.64
N GLN A 296 -4.01 -8.73 -9.91
CA GLN A 296 -4.09 -10.06 -10.48
C GLN A 296 -5.38 -10.28 -11.27
N ARG A 297 -6.54 -9.81 -10.78
CA ARG A 297 -7.80 -9.88 -11.55
C ARG A 297 -7.71 -9.08 -12.84
N LYS A 298 -7.17 -7.86 -12.78
CA LYS A 298 -6.97 -7.02 -13.98
C LYS A 298 -5.99 -7.65 -14.98
N PHE A 299 -4.91 -8.25 -14.49
CA PHE A 299 -3.97 -9.03 -15.31
C PHE A 299 -4.67 -10.18 -16.05
N VAL A 300 -5.49 -10.97 -15.35
CA VAL A 300 -6.22 -12.09 -15.96
C VAL A 300 -7.21 -11.58 -17.01
N LYS A 301 -8.05 -10.58 -16.68
CA LYS A 301 -8.99 -9.97 -17.63
C LYS A 301 -8.29 -9.43 -18.89
N ALA A 302 -7.18 -8.69 -18.72
CA ALA A 302 -6.43 -8.13 -19.84
C ALA A 302 -5.80 -9.23 -20.72
N LYS A 303 -5.36 -10.33 -20.09
CA LYS A 303 -4.81 -11.48 -20.81
C LYS A 303 -5.89 -12.23 -21.59
N GLU A 304 -7.04 -12.49 -20.99
CA GLU A 304 -8.20 -13.12 -21.67
C GLU A 304 -8.63 -12.30 -22.88
N LYS A 305 -8.80 -10.97 -22.73
CA LYS A 305 -9.10 -10.06 -23.85
C LYS A 305 -8.02 -10.09 -24.93
N ALA A 306 -6.74 -10.16 -24.56
CA ALA A 306 -5.64 -10.25 -25.53
C ALA A 306 -5.67 -11.57 -26.31
N ASP A 307 -5.99 -12.68 -25.63
CA ASP A 307 -6.12 -14.01 -26.23
C ASP A 307 -7.32 -14.05 -27.19
N ASP A 308 -8.44 -13.42 -26.86
CA ASP A 308 -9.62 -13.29 -27.73
C ASP A 308 -9.30 -12.52 -29.02
N VAL A 309 -8.70 -11.32 -28.89
CA VAL A 309 -8.25 -10.50 -30.04
C VAL A 309 -7.21 -11.26 -30.87
N HIS A 310 -6.34 -12.04 -30.22
CA HIS A 310 -5.38 -12.87 -30.94
C HIS A 310 -6.06 -13.98 -31.73
N ASN A 311 -7.07 -14.64 -31.17
CA ASN A 311 -7.84 -15.66 -31.89
C ASN A 311 -8.54 -15.07 -33.12
N GLU A 312 -9.18 -13.91 -32.99
CA GLU A 312 -9.79 -13.22 -34.13
C GLU A 312 -8.77 -12.85 -35.21
N TYR A 313 -7.61 -12.34 -34.81
CA TYR A 313 -6.51 -12.06 -35.72
C TYR A 313 -6.07 -13.31 -36.50
N ILE A 314 -6.00 -14.47 -35.83
CA ILE A 314 -5.65 -15.74 -36.48
C ILE A 314 -6.73 -16.18 -37.48
N GLU A 315 -8.02 -15.98 -37.17
CA GLU A 315 -9.10 -16.30 -38.12
C GLU A 315 -9.04 -15.41 -39.38
N TYR A 316 -8.80 -14.10 -39.24
CA TYR A 316 -8.58 -13.23 -40.41
C TYR A 316 -7.35 -13.66 -41.22
N LEU A 317 -6.27 -14.09 -40.57
CA LEU A 317 -5.09 -14.63 -41.25
C LEU A 317 -5.43 -15.91 -42.04
N ARG A 318 -6.22 -16.82 -41.47
CA ARG A 318 -6.70 -18.03 -42.15
C ARG A 318 -7.62 -17.69 -43.32
N ALA A 319 -8.53 -16.72 -43.16
CA ALA A 319 -9.42 -16.26 -44.22
C ALA A 319 -8.63 -15.66 -45.39
N MET A 320 -7.62 -14.82 -45.12
CA MET A 320 -6.71 -14.32 -46.15
C MET A 320 -5.96 -15.43 -46.88
N GLN A 321 -5.47 -16.44 -46.17
CA GLN A 321 -4.85 -17.62 -46.80
C GLN A 321 -5.86 -18.41 -47.66
N GLY A 322 -7.11 -18.49 -47.23
CA GLY A 322 -8.22 -19.06 -48.02
C GLY A 322 -8.43 -18.30 -49.34
N ILE A 323 -8.50 -16.97 -49.29
CA ILE A 323 -8.62 -16.10 -50.47
C ILE A 323 -7.41 -16.30 -51.40
N ASP A 324 -6.21 -16.44 -50.86
CA ASP A 324 -4.99 -16.65 -51.65
C ASP A 324 -5.01 -18.00 -52.38
N ARG A 325 -5.48 -19.07 -51.72
CA ARG A 325 -5.68 -20.38 -52.36
C ARG A 325 -6.73 -20.32 -53.47
N MET A 326 -7.87 -19.64 -53.22
CA MET A 326 -8.93 -19.46 -54.22
C MET A 326 -8.46 -18.60 -55.40
N THR A 327 -7.71 -17.54 -55.15
CA THR A 327 -7.16 -16.69 -56.21
C THR A 327 -6.17 -17.47 -57.09
N ALA A 328 -5.36 -18.34 -56.48
CA ALA A 328 -4.43 -19.22 -57.18
C ALA A 328 -5.15 -20.34 -57.97
N SER A 329 -6.29 -20.85 -57.51
CA SER A 329 -7.08 -21.81 -58.29
C SER A 329 -7.78 -21.14 -59.48
N HIS A 330 -8.28 -19.92 -59.34
CA HIS A 330 -8.85 -19.14 -60.44
C HIS A 330 -7.84 -18.82 -61.53
N SER A 331 -6.57 -18.55 -61.19
CA SER A 331 -5.52 -18.32 -62.20
C SER A 331 -5.15 -19.59 -62.97
N ARG A 332 -5.14 -20.76 -62.30
CA ARG A 332 -4.92 -22.06 -62.95
C ARG A 332 -6.11 -22.47 -63.84
N SER A 333 -7.34 -22.31 -63.34
CA SER A 333 -8.55 -22.64 -64.09
C SER A 333 -8.72 -21.76 -65.33
N GLY A 334 -8.51 -20.44 -65.21
CA GLY A 334 -8.55 -19.53 -66.35
C GLY A 334 -7.48 -19.86 -67.40
N SER A 335 -6.24 -20.17 -66.98
CA SER A 335 -5.19 -20.58 -67.92
C SER A 335 -5.49 -21.91 -68.62
N ILE A 336 -6.10 -22.89 -67.95
CA ILE A 336 -6.45 -24.19 -68.54
C ILE A 336 -7.68 -24.05 -69.45
N ALA A 337 -8.67 -23.24 -69.07
CA ALA A 337 -9.84 -22.95 -69.88
C ALA A 337 -9.48 -22.15 -71.13
N ASP A 338 -8.63 -21.13 -71.02
CA ASP A 338 -8.13 -20.36 -72.18
C ASP A 338 -7.26 -21.24 -73.08
N GLN A 339 -6.42 -22.12 -72.53
CA GLN A 339 -5.66 -23.10 -73.33
C GLN A 339 -6.59 -24.10 -74.03
N LYS A 340 -7.62 -24.61 -73.36
CA LYS A 340 -8.62 -25.53 -73.95
C LYS A 340 -9.50 -24.84 -75.01
N ALA A 341 -9.90 -23.60 -74.79
CA ALA A 341 -10.69 -22.83 -75.76
C ALA A 341 -9.84 -22.42 -76.97
N SER A 342 -8.57 -22.05 -76.76
CA SER A 342 -7.63 -21.75 -77.83
C SER A 342 -7.25 -22.99 -78.64
N THR A 343 -7.15 -24.17 -78.02
CA THR A 343 -6.90 -25.45 -78.72
C THR A 343 -8.14 -25.93 -79.47
N ALA A 344 -9.32 -25.91 -78.86
CA ALA A 344 -10.57 -26.25 -79.54
C ALA A 344 -10.86 -25.33 -80.75
N SER A 345 -10.63 -24.01 -80.60
CA SER A 345 -10.76 -23.06 -81.71
C SER A 345 -9.72 -23.30 -82.81
N ALA A 346 -8.49 -23.72 -82.45
CA ALA A 346 -7.47 -24.11 -83.42
C ALA A 346 -7.80 -25.45 -84.13
N GLU A 347 -8.38 -26.42 -83.43
CA GLU A 347 -8.85 -27.69 -83.98
C GLU A 347 -9.97 -27.51 -85.01
N ASP A 348 -10.95 -26.64 -84.71
CA ASP A 348 -12.03 -26.30 -85.65
C ASP A 348 -11.50 -25.58 -86.91
N LEU A 349 -10.50 -24.71 -86.75
CA LEU A 349 -9.82 -24.06 -87.88
C LEU A 349 -8.95 -25.04 -88.69
N PHE A 350 -8.32 -26.01 -88.03
CA PHE A 350 -7.55 -27.07 -88.68
C PHE A 350 -8.43 -28.07 -89.43
N ALA A 351 -9.61 -28.40 -88.92
CA ALA A 351 -10.59 -29.24 -89.63
C ALA A 351 -11.05 -28.56 -90.94
N LYS A 352 -11.29 -27.25 -90.93
CA LYS A 352 -11.60 -26.45 -92.13
C LYS A 352 -10.43 -26.40 -93.12
N PHE A 353 -9.19 -26.36 -92.62
CA PHE A 353 -7.98 -26.45 -93.45
C PHE A 353 -7.90 -27.80 -94.18
N LEU A 354 -8.10 -28.92 -93.47
CA LEU A 354 -8.14 -30.26 -94.05
C LEU A 354 -9.30 -30.46 -95.04
N ALA A 355 -10.43 -29.79 -94.82
CA ALA A 355 -11.57 -29.79 -95.73
C ALA A 355 -11.34 -28.95 -97.01
N GLY A 356 -10.20 -28.25 -97.12
CA GLY A 356 -9.83 -27.48 -98.31
C GLY A 356 -10.48 -26.10 -98.40
N GLU A 357 -11.06 -25.58 -97.31
CA GLU A 357 -11.62 -24.23 -97.27
C GLU A 357 -10.51 -23.15 -97.21
N ARG A 358 -10.78 -21.98 -97.80
CA ARG A 358 -9.81 -20.87 -97.82
C ARG A 358 -9.74 -20.21 -96.44
N LEU A 359 -8.59 -20.31 -95.78
CA LEU A 359 -8.31 -19.63 -94.51
C LEU A 359 -7.57 -18.30 -94.73
N SER A 360 -7.85 -17.34 -93.85
CA SER A 360 -7.11 -16.08 -93.75
C SER A 360 -5.71 -16.31 -93.16
N THR A 361 -4.75 -15.43 -93.46
CA THR A 361 -3.39 -15.45 -92.89
C THR A 361 -3.40 -15.40 -91.36
N GLU A 362 -4.35 -14.67 -90.78
CA GLU A 362 -4.52 -14.61 -89.33
C GLU A 362 -4.97 -15.95 -88.74
N GLN A 363 -5.86 -16.68 -89.44
CA GLN A 363 -6.35 -17.99 -89.01
C GLN A 363 -5.27 -19.07 -89.13
N LEU A 364 -4.42 -18.99 -90.17
CA LEU A 364 -3.24 -19.83 -90.33
C LEU A 364 -2.22 -19.63 -89.19
N MET A 365 -1.99 -18.38 -88.76
CA MET A 365 -1.11 -18.11 -87.62
C MET A 365 -1.64 -18.68 -86.29
N ILE A 366 -2.96 -18.76 -86.11
CA ILE A 366 -3.58 -19.36 -84.92
C ILE A 366 -3.30 -20.87 -84.87
N ILE A 367 -3.44 -21.56 -86.01
CA ILE A 367 -3.14 -23.00 -86.14
C ILE A 367 -1.63 -23.26 -85.92
N GLN A 368 -0.76 -22.42 -86.50
CA GLN A 368 0.70 -22.53 -86.31
C GLN A 368 1.12 -22.30 -84.85
N LYS A 369 0.55 -21.30 -84.18
CA LYS A 369 0.82 -21.04 -82.75
C LYS A 369 0.33 -22.17 -81.85
N ALA A 370 -0.71 -22.90 -82.27
CA ALA A 370 -1.19 -24.10 -81.59
C ALA A 370 -0.35 -25.36 -81.88
N GLY A 371 0.62 -25.29 -82.80
CA GLY A 371 1.55 -26.39 -83.12
C GLY A 371 0.95 -27.50 -84.00
N MET A 372 -0.12 -27.21 -84.74
CA MET A 372 -0.87 -28.18 -85.56
C MET A 372 -0.51 -28.13 -87.05
N LEU A 373 0.57 -27.44 -87.45
CA LEU A 373 0.96 -27.21 -88.85
C LEU A 373 2.45 -27.42 -89.10
#